data_AF-A0A7Y3IZJ7-F1
#
_entry.id   AF-A0A7Y3IZJ7-F1
#
_cell.length_a   1.000
_cell.length_b   1.000
_cell.length_c   1.000
_cell.angle_alpha   90.00
_cell.angle_beta   90.00
_cell.angle_gamma   90.00
#
_symmetry.space_group_name_H-M   'P 1'
#
loop_
_entity.id
_entity.type
_entity.pdbx_description
1 polymer ?
#
loop_
_entity_poly.entity_id
_entity_poly.type
_entity_poly.pdbx_seq_one_letter_code
_entity_poly.pdbx_strand_id
1 'polypeptide(L)'
;MRVHNLMKDLVIQKVEEMLPVHPSFSLWAAGEQSGAKLDVVCYVLNRIPPQYVVSGRGLAYSETLDYREKLQKLADVTRLVKEGMEVVGSRRRERSQELPLETHDGKFFNFPSIIGRLLDGSNFSPAHDLSVSLLADGQLVPVIDPNWQNPYRLIANTAGTYLFWPRPVPAQPGETLRIFKFELAVEDPRFEPLHYMVELTLTAENDFVDFVNTTESYRIKDLYLFPRDDL
;
A
#
# COMPACT_ATOMS: atom_id res chain seq x y z
N MET A 1 -3.12 25.58 0.70
CA MET A 1 -1.67 25.49 0.92
C MET A 1 -1.19 24.18 0.33
N ARG A 2 -0.24 24.17 -0.61
CA ARG A 2 0.26 22.93 -1.25
C ARG A 2 1.71 22.73 -0.86
N VAL A 3 1.97 21.77 0.00
CA VAL A 3 3.33 21.34 0.38
C VAL A 3 3.88 20.45 -0.74
N HIS A 4 5.11 20.69 -1.17
CA HIS A 4 5.75 19.96 -2.27
C HIS A 4 7.12 19.42 -1.88
N ASN A 5 7.40 18.15 -2.18
CA ASN A 5 8.71 17.54 -1.92
C ASN A 5 9.60 17.64 -3.15
N LEU A 6 10.65 18.45 -3.11
CA LEU A 6 11.61 18.62 -4.21
C LEU A 6 12.32 17.32 -4.59
N MET A 7 12.53 16.43 -3.62
CA MET A 7 13.16 15.13 -3.89
C MET A 7 12.27 14.21 -4.73
N LYS A 8 10.94 14.40 -4.70
CA LYS A 8 10.01 13.61 -5.52
C LYS A 8 10.31 13.79 -7.01
N ASP A 9 10.41 15.04 -7.47
CA ASP A 9 10.63 15.35 -8.89
C ASP A 9 12.01 14.88 -9.33
N LEU A 10 13.03 15.13 -8.51
CA LEU A 10 14.40 14.69 -8.79
C LEU A 10 14.50 13.17 -8.96
N VAL A 11 13.86 12.41 -8.05
CA VAL A 11 13.87 10.94 -8.11
C VAL A 11 13.11 10.45 -9.35
N ILE A 12 11.93 10.99 -9.63
CA ILE A 12 11.15 10.60 -10.83
C ILE A 12 11.97 10.84 -12.10
N GLN A 13 12.56 12.03 -12.23
CA GLN A 13 13.40 12.37 -13.37
C GLN A 13 14.58 11.40 -13.51
N LYS A 14 15.29 11.09 -12.41
CA LYS A 14 16.43 10.17 -12.47
C LYS A 14 16.05 8.74 -12.83
N VAL A 15 14.91 8.26 -12.33
CA VAL A 15 14.38 6.94 -12.73
C VAL A 15 14.06 6.92 -14.22
N GLU A 16 13.43 7.98 -14.75
CA GLU A 16 13.14 8.11 -16.18
C GLU A 16 14.39 8.16 -17.06
N GLU A 17 15.43 8.88 -16.63
CA GLU A 17 16.71 8.94 -17.34
C GLU A 17 17.44 7.58 -17.37
N MET A 18 17.33 6.78 -16.30
CA MET A 18 18.06 5.52 -16.15
C MET A 18 17.33 4.30 -16.73
N LEU A 19 16.00 4.36 -16.85
CA LEU A 19 15.16 3.27 -17.38
C LEU A 19 15.60 2.77 -18.78
N PRO A 20 15.83 3.63 -19.79
CA PRO A 20 16.20 3.20 -21.14
C PRO A 20 17.61 2.60 -21.23
N VAL A 21 18.50 3.02 -20.32
CA VAL A 21 19.94 2.68 -20.37
C VAL A 21 20.21 1.31 -19.74
N HIS A 22 19.31 0.83 -18.87
CA HIS A 22 19.53 -0.41 -18.16
C HIS A 22 18.99 -1.62 -18.95
N PRO A 23 19.86 -2.55 -19.40
CA PRO A 23 19.50 -3.61 -20.35
C PRO A 23 18.44 -4.59 -19.80
N SER A 24 18.41 -4.84 -18.48
CA SER A 24 17.40 -5.66 -17.81
C SER A 24 16.02 -5.01 -17.69
N PHE A 25 15.89 -3.71 -18.01
CA PHE A 25 14.68 -2.91 -17.79
C PHE A 25 14.17 -2.21 -19.06
N SER A 26 14.72 -2.55 -20.22
CA SER A 26 14.21 -2.10 -21.54
C SER A 26 12.74 -2.52 -21.76
N LEU A 27 12.33 -3.66 -21.21
CA LEU A 27 10.93 -4.12 -21.17
C LEU A 27 10.03 -3.21 -20.30
N TRP A 28 10.57 -2.51 -19.31
CA TRP A 28 9.80 -1.56 -18.49
C TRP A 28 9.55 -0.24 -19.25
N ALA A 29 10.49 0.17 -20.10
CA ALA A 29 10.38 1.37 -20.92
C ALA A 29 9.31 1.24 -22.03
N ALA A 30 8.93 0.02 -22.41
CA ALA A 30 7.93 -0.27 -23.44
C ALA A 30 6.47 -0.13 -22.97
N GLY A 31 6.22 0.40 -21.77
CA GLY A 31 4.87 0.74 -21.29
C GLY A 31 4.11 -0.40 -20.60
N GLU A 32 4.60 -1.64 -20.65
CA GLU A 32 3.91 -2.80 -20.03
C GLU A 32 3.98 -2.83 -18.49
N GLN A 33 4.79 -1.96 -17.85
CA GLN A 33 5.09 -2.05 -16.40
C GLN A 33 5.17 -0.69 -15.69
N SER A 34 4.23 0.23 -15.95
CA SER A 34 4.12 1.56 -15.28
C SER A 34 4.26 1.46 -13.74
N GLY A 35 3.73 0.38 -13.16
CA GLY A 35 3.81 0.10 -11.74
C GLY A 35 5.23 -0.14 -11.18
N ALA A 36 6.10 -0.84 -11.91
CA ALA A 36 7.45 -1.14 -11.46
C ALA A 36 8.30 0.13 -11.29
N LYS A 37 8.08 1.13 -12.17
CA LYS A 37 8.69 2.46 -12.05
C LYS A 37 8.31 3.13 -10.73
N LEU A 38 7.02 3.10 -10.36
CA LEU A 38 6.55 3.66 -9.09
C LEU A 38 7.14 2.94 -7.88
N ASP A 39 7.31 1.61 -7.94
CA ASP A 39 7.99 0.86 -6.88
C ASP A 39 9.44 1.33 -6.68
N VAL A 40 10.19 1.59 -7.75
CA VAL A 40 11.56 2.13 -7.67
C VAL A 40 11.54 3.54 -7.08
N VAL A 41 10.62 4.40 -7.52
CA VAL A 41 10.47 5.75 -6.95
C VAL A 41 10.20 5.67 -5.45
N CYS A 42 9.27 4.82 -5.01
CA CYS A 42 8.98 4.58 -3.60
C CYS A 42 10.17 4.00 -2.84
N TYR A 43 10.93 3.07 -3.44
CA TYR A 43 12.14 2.49 -2.86
C TYR A 43 13.16 3.58 -2.49
N VAL A 44 13.39 4.52 -3.40
CA VAL A 44 14.36 5.60 -3.24
C VAL A 44 13.84 6.68 -2.29
N LEU A 45 12.59 7.13 -2.43
CA LEU A 45 12.02 8.16 -1.56
C LEU A 45 11.98 7.76 -0.08
N ASN A 46 11.80 6.48 0.21
CA ASN A 46 11.83 5.95 1.58
C ASN A 46 13.25 5.87 2.18
N ARG A 47 14.29 6.19 1.42
CA ARG A 47 15.71 6.08 1.83
C ARG A 47 16.49 7.40 1.76
N ILE A 48 15.81 8.51 1.42
CA ILE A 48 16.41 9.84 1.35
C ILE A 48 15.64 10.83 2.21
N PRO A 49 16.31 11.85 2.77
CA PRO A 49 15.62 12.89 3.52
C PRO A 49 14.72 13.72 2.59
N PRO A 50 13.44 13.95 2.94
CA PRO A 50 12.55 14.77 2.11
C PRO A 50 12.91 16.26 2.22
N GLN A 51 12.61 17.02 1.16
CA GLN A 51 12.84 18.47 1.11
C GLN A 51 11.56 19.19 0.72
N TYR A 52 10.84 19.71 1.71
CA TYR A 52 9.52 20.30 1.52
C TYR A 52 9.57 21.82 1.33
N VAL A 53 8.81 22.31 0.34
CA VAL A 53 8.61 23.74 0.09
C VAL A 53 7.12 24.07 -0.05
N VAL A 54 6.76 25.30 0.27
CA VAL A 54 5.39 25.83 0.12
C VAL A 54 5.30 26.99 -0.89
N SER A 55 6.44 27.47 -1.40
CA SER A 55 6.49 28.62 -2.31
C SER A 55 7.75 28.61 -3.18
N GLY A 56 7.71 29.38 -4.28
CA GLY A 56 8.86 29.56 -5.17
C GLY A 56 10.10 30.16 -4.49
N ARG A 57 9.95 30.90 -3.37
CA ARG A 57 11.09 31.38 -2.58
C ARG A 57 11.86 30.22 -1.92
N GLY A 58 11.14 29.19 -1.46
CA GLY A 58 11.77 27.98 -0.92
C GLY A 58 12.56 27.23 -2.00
N LEU A 59 12.03 27.18 -3.22
CA LEU A 59 12.74 26.60 -4.37
C LEU A 59 13.99 27.41 -4.74
N ALA A 60 13.91 28.74 -4.76
CA ALA A 60 15.06 29.60 -5.01
C ALA A 60 16.17 29.39 -3.96
N TYR A 61 15.80 29.20 -2.69
CA TYR A 61 16.78 28.88 -1.64
C TYR A 61 17.46 27.52 -1.86
N SER A 62 16.73 26.48 -2.27
CA SER A 62 17.37 25.20 -2.61
C SER A 62 18.32 25.33 -3.80
N GLU A 63 18.11 26.29 -4.70
CA GLU A 63 19.05 26.56 -5.78
C GLU A 63 20.33 27.26 -5.31
N THR A 64 20.31 27.94 -4.17
CA THR A 64 21.49 28.59 -3.58
C THR A 64 22.39 27.65 -2.75
N LEU A 65 21.98 26.39 -2.58
CA LEU A 65 22.81 25.36 -1.92
C LEU A 65 24.14 25.15 -2.64
N ASP A 66 25.17 24.77 -1.88
CA ASP A 66 26.51 24.49 -2.40
C ASP A 66 26.44 23.47 -3.55
N TYR A 67 27.11 23.80 -4.66
CA TYR A 67 27.24 22.93 -5.82
C TYR A 67 27.76 21.54 -5.45
N ARG A 68 28.70 21.44 -4.50
CA ARG A 68 29.23 20.14 -4.02
C ARG A 68 28.15 19.30 -3.36
N GLU A 69 27.29 19.92 -2.54
CA GLU A 69 26.18 19.21 -1.91
C GLU A 69 25.15 18.73 -2.94
N LYS A 70 24.85 19.55 -3.96
CA LYS A 70 23.97 19.14 -5.06
C LYS A 70 24.54 17.93 -5.80
N LEU A 71 25.84 17.93 -6.07
CA LEU A 71 26.49 16.84 -6.78
C LEU A 71 26.50 15.54 -5.95
N GLN A 72 26.75 15.63 -4.64
CA GLN A 72 26.68 14.48 -3.74
C GLN A 72 25.25 13.91 -3.68
N LYS A 73 24.24 14.77 -3.52
CA LYS A 73 22.82 14.36 -3.54
C LYS A 73 22.45 13.63 -4.83
N LEU A 74 22.91 14.16 -5.98
CA LEU A 74 22.68 13.52 -7.28
C LEU A 74 23.34 12.14 -7.36
N ALA A 75 24.58 12.01 -6.89
CA ALA A 75 25.29 10.73 -6.86
C ALA A 75 24.56 9.71 -5.97
N ASP A 76 24.13 10.13 -4.78
CA ASP A 76 23.42 9.28 -3.82
C ASP A 76 22.06 8.81 -4.37
N VAL A 77 21.28 9.71 -4.96
CA VAL A 77 20.01 9.37 -5.63
C VAL A 77 20.27 8.40 -6.78
N THR A 78 21.25 8.67 -7.64
CA THR A 78 21.58 7.81 -8.79
C THR A 78 21.95 6.40 -8.33
N ARG A 79 22.77 6.29 -7.27
CA ARG A 79 23.14 5.00 -6.68
C ARG A 79 21.91 4.24 -6.16
N LEU A 80 21.03 4.92 -5.42
CA LEU A 80 19.81 4.33 -4.87
C LEU A 80 18.81 3.93 -5.95
N VAL A 81 18.70 4.70 -7.04
CA VAL A 81 17.86 4.35 -8.19
C VAL A 81 18.34 3.02 -8.78
N LYS A 82 19.65 2.89 -9.05
CA LYS A 82 20.22 1.64 -9.57
C LYS A 82 19.91 0.45 -8.66
N GLU A 83 20.15 0.60 -7.36
CA GLU A 83 19.88 -0.43 -6.35
C GLU A 83 18.38 -0.78 -6.30
N GLY A 84 17.51 0.22 -6.33
CA GLY A 84 16.05 0.04 -6.35
C GLY A 84 15.58 -0.71 -7.59
N MET A 85 16.15 -0.42 -8.76
CA MET A 85 15.85 -1.16 -9.99
C MET A 85 16.22 -2.64 -9.83
N GLU A 86 17.42 -2.97 -9.34
CA GLU A 86 17.86 -4.35 -9.10
C GLU A 86 16.95 -5.10 -8.10
N VAL A 87 16.57 -4.45 -7.00
CA VAL A 87 15.68 -5.03 -5.98
C VAL A 87 14.27 -5.25 -6.51
N VAL A 88 13.67 -4.26 -7.18
CA VAL A 88 12.32 -4.37 -7.74
C VAL A 88 12.29 -5.39 -8.89
N GLY A 89 13.33 -5.40 -9.72
CA GLY A 89 13.48 -6.35 -10.83
C GLY A 89 13.57 -7.81 -10.38
N SER A 90 14.29 -8.08 -9.28
CA SER A 90 14.40 -9.43 -8.72
C SER A 90 13.15 -9.91 -7.97
N ARG A 91 12.27 -8.98 -7.54
CA ARG A 91 11.07 -9.28 -6.73
C ARG A 91 9.80 -8.83 -7.44
N ARG A 92 9.61 -9.28 -8.68
CA ARG A 92 8.46 -8.90 -9.52
C ARG A 92 7.15 -9.24 -8.81
N ARG A 93 6.31 -8.23 -8.57
CA ARG A 93 4.93 -8.43 -8.09
C ARG A 93 4.01 -8.68 -9.28
N GLU A 94 3.09 -9.62 -9.12
CA GLU A 94 1.91 -9.71 -9.98
C GLU A 94 1.03 -8.49 -9.68
N ARG A 95 0.76 -7.67 -10.70
CA ARG A 95 -0.12 -6.51 -10.58
C ARG A 95 -1.40 -6.78 -11.35
N SER A 96 -2.54 -6.56 -10.72
CA SER A 96 -3.83 -6.53 -11.39
C SER A 96 -3.95 -5.23 -12.20
N GLN A 97 -4.69 -5.28 -13.32
CA GLN A 97 -4.83 -4.14 -14.24
C GLN A 97 -5.32 -2.88 -13.52
N GLU A 98 -4.82 -1.71 -13.92
CA GLU A 98 -5.29 -0.41 -13.43
C GLU A 98 -6.81 -0.31 -13.63
N LEU A 99 -7.54 -0.06 -12.54
CA LEU A 99 -8.98 0.20 -12.61
C LEU A 99 -9.20 1.59 -13.22
N PRO A 100 -10.22 1.77 -14.08
CA PRO A 100 -10.59 3.08 -14.60
C PRO A 100 -10.80 4.09 -13.47
N LEU A 101 -10.39 5.34 -13.69
CA LEU A 101 -10.78 6.46 -12.84
C LEU A 101 -12.29 6.65 -12.94
N GLU A 102 -13.01 6.22 -11.91
CA GLU A 102 -14.45 6.42 -11.82
C GLU A 102 -14.74 7.85 -11.35
N THR A 103 -15.62 8.56 -12.06
CA THR A 103 -16.22 9.79 -11.54
C THR A 103 -17.28 9.40 -10.52
N HIS A 104 -17.02 9.72 -9.26
CA HIS A 104 -17.88 9.36 -8.14
C HIS A 104 -18.86 10.49 -7.84
N ASP A 105 -20.13 10.32 -8.22
CA ASP A 105 -21.23 11.18 -7.81
C ASP A 105 -22.05 10.50 -6.69
N GLY A 106 -22.43 11.27 -5.68
CA GLY A 106 -23.29 10.82 -4.59
C GLY A 106 -22.56 10.59 -3.27
N LYS A 107 -23.24 9.94 -2.32
CA LYS A 107 -22.67 9.65 -1.00
C LYS A 107 -22.09 8.25 -0.95
N PHE A 108 -21.02 8.07 -0.19
CA PHE A 108 -20.31 6.80 -0.02
C PHE A 108 -20.10 6.48 1.46
N PHE A 109 -20.12 5.20 1.77
CA PHE A 109 -19.57 4.66 3.02
C PHE A 109 -18.10 4.38 2.80
N ASN A 110 -17.24 5.28 3.29
CA ASN A 110 -15.80 5.14 3.21
C ASN A 110 -15.32 4.23 4.35
N PHE A 111 -14.64 3.14 3.99
CA PHE A 111 -14.11 2.22 4.98
C PHE A 111 -12.76 2.71 5.52
N PRO A 112 -12.55 2.64 6.84
CA PRO A 112 -11.20 2.76 7.38
C PRO A 112 -10.34 1.58 6.88
N SER A 113 -9.02 1.75 6.88
CA SER A 113 -8.14 0.60 6.74
C SER A 113 -8.32 -0.34 7.94
N ILE A 114 -8.49 -1.64 7.68
CA ILE A 114 -8.65 -2.68 8.68
C ILE A 114 -7.29 -3.35 8.88
N ILE A 115 -6.70 -3.15 10.06
CA ILE A 115 -5.36 -3.61 10.40
C ILE A 115 -5.45 -4.63 11.52
N GLY A 116 -4.76 -5.74 11.37
CA GLY A 116 -4.60 -6.70 12.46
C GLY A 116 -3.31 -7.48 12.34
N ARG A 117 -3.10 -8.36 13.30
CA ARG A 117 -1.91 -9.21 13.37
C ARG A 117 -2.29 -10.62 13.77
N LEU A 118 -1.66 -11.59 13.10
CA LEU A 118 -1.76 -13.01 13.41
C LEU A 118 -0.48 -13.53 14.02
N LEU A 119 -0.62 -14.24 15.13
CA LEU A 119 0.45 -14.89 15.86
C LEU A 119 0.15 -16.39 15.95
N ASP A 120 1.19 -17.19 16.02
CA ASP A 120 1.06 -18.60 16.40
C ASP A 120 0.75 -18.68 17.90
N GLY A 121 -0.34 -19.37 18.26
CA GLY A 121 -0.83 -19.51 19.63
C GLY A 121 0.05 -20.39 20.52
N SER A 122 0.92 -21.23 19.93
CA SER A 122 1.84 -22.11 20.68
C SER A 122 3.11 -21.41 21.15
N ASN A 123 3.60 -20.43 20.38
CA ASN A 123 4.92 -19.83 20.58
C ASN A 123 4.93 -18.30 20.46
N PHE A 124 3.78 -17.67 20.16
CA PHE A 124 3.60 -16.21 20.02
C PHE A 124 4.43 -15.57 18.90
N SER A 125 5.03 -16.37 18.02
CA SER A 125 5.77 -15.86 16.87
C SER A 125 4.81 -15.34 15.80
N PRO A 126 5.21 -14.34 15.00
CA PRO A 126 4.35 -13.83 13.94
C PRO A 126 4.11 -14.86 12.83
N ALA A 127 2.83 -15.02 12.46
CA ALA A 127 2.43 -15.91 11.39
C ALA A 127 2.95 -15.40 10.03
N HIS A 128 3.34 -16.34 9.16
CA HIS A 128 3.83 -16.05 7.81
C HIS A 128 3.57 -17.24 6.88
N ASP A 129 3.71 -17.00 5.57
CA ASP A 129 3.47 -17.97 4.51
C ASP A 129 2.07 -18.59 4.54
N LEU A 130 1.07 -17.75 4.84
CA LEU A 130 -0.36 -18.09 4.78
C LEU A 130 -1.17 -16.89 4.28
N SER A 131 -2.44 -17.11 3.98
CA SER A 131 -3.35 -16.07 3.50
C SER A 131 -4.43 -15.76 4.52
N VAL A 132 -4.76 -14.48 4.64
CA VAL A 132 -5.89 -13.97 5.41
C VAL A 132 -6.91 -13.43 4.42
N SER A 133 -8.18 -13.75 4.59
CA SER A 133 -9.26 -13.23 3.76
C SER A 133 -10.16 -12.31 4.56
N LEU A 134 -10.59 -11.21 3.95
CA LEU A 134 -11.69 -10.40 4.46
C LEU A 134 -12.94 -10.71 3.62
N LEU A 135 -13.97 -11.22 4.26
CA LEU A 135 -15.21 -11.65 3.63
C LEU A 135 -16.39 -10.75 4.06
N ALA A 136 -17.33 -10.54 3.17
CA ALA A 136 -18.68 -10.04 3.46
C ALA A 136 -19.67 -11.02 2.83
N ASP A 137 -20.64 -11.51 3.61
CA ASP A 137 -21.63 -12.49 3.16
C ASP A 137 -21.00 -13.73 2.47
N GLY A 138 -19.86 -14.19 3.01
CA GLY A 138 -19.10 -15.35 2.49
C GLY A 138 -18.29 -15.08 1.21
N GLN A 139 -18.25 -13.84 0.70
CA GLN A 139 -17.51 -13.47 -0.51
C GLN A 139 -16.36 -12.51 -0.19
N LEU A 140 -15.27 -12.58 -0.96
CA LEU A 140 -14.13 -11.66 -0.82
C LEU A 140 -14.57 -10.21 -1.01
N VAL A 141 -14.26 -9.40 0.00
CA VAL A 141 -14.52 -7.96 -0.03
C VAL A 141 -13.66 -7.31 -1.12
N PRO A 142 -14.28 -6.55 -2.05
CA PRO A 142 -13.53 -5.76 -3.03
C PRO A 142 -12.63 -4.73 -2.34
N VAL A 143 -11.39 -4.62 -2.80
CA VAL A 143 -10.41 -3.64 -2.30
C VAL A 143 -10.46 -2.35 -3.10
N ILE A 144 -9.95 -1.26 -2.50
CA ILE A 144 -9.95 0.08 -3.10
C ILE A 144 -9.26 0.12 -4.48
N ASP A 145 -8.11 -0.52 -4.62
CA ASP A 145 -7.28 -0.49 -5.83
C ASP A 145 -6.41 -1.77 -5.99
N PRO A 146 -5.88 -2.04 -7.20
CA PRO A 146 -5.09 -3.24 -7.53
C PRO A 146 -3.83 -3.51 -6.69
N ASN A 147 -3.27 -2.50 -6.02
CA ASN A 147 -2.09 -2.65 -5.18
C ASN A 147 -2.43 -3.21 -3.80
N TRP A 148 -3.72 -3.26 -3.46
CA TRP A 148 -4.25 -3.90 -2.27
C TRP A 148 -4.71 -5.31 -2.63
N GLN A 149 -4.56 -6.23 -1.70
CA GLN A 149 -4.83 -7.64 -1.95
C GLN A 149 -5.83 -8.18 -0.95
N ASN A 150 -6.78 -8.96 -1.46
CA ASN A 150 -7.68 -9.79 -0.68
C ASN A 150 -7.95 -11.07 -1.48
N PRO A 151 -7.45 -12.24 -1.05
CA PRO A 151 -6.76 -12.52 0.22
C PRO A 151 -5.41 -11.81 0.36
N TYR A 152 -5.06 -11.43 1.58
CA TYR A 152 -3.77 -10.85 1.94
C TYR A 152 -2.78 -11.96 2.31
N ARG A 153 -1.67 -12.07 1.57
CA ARG A 153 -0.62 -13.04 1.87
C ARG A 153 0.34 -12.49 2.94
N LEU A 154 0.41 -13.16 4.08
CA LEU A 154 1.42 -12.88 5.10
C LEU A 154 2.79 -13.37 4.64
N ILE A 155 3.77 -12.49 4.64
CA ILE A 155 5.18 -12.81 4.36
C ILE A 155 6.01 -12.51 5.60
N ALA A 156 7.13 -13.19 5.78
CA ALA A 156 7.94 -13.08 7.01
C ALA A 156 8.26 -11.64 7.44
N ASN A 157 8.48 -10.74 6.48
CA ASN A 157 8.85 -9.35 6.73
C ASN A 157 7.67 -8.44 7.17
N THR A 158 6.43 -8.92 7.19
CA THR A 158 5.28 -8.14 7.71
C THR A 158 5.01 -8.38 9.19
N ALA A 159 5.81 -9.23 9.86
CA ALA A 159 5.64 -9.57 11.28
C ALA A 159 4.19 -9.95 11.62
N GLY A 160 3.57 -10.79 10.78
CA GLY A 160 2.20 -11.26 10.96
C GLY A 160 1.12 -10.20 10.75
N THR A 161 1.50 -8.98 10.37
CA THR A 161 0.57 -7.88 10.13
C THR A 161 -0.10 -8.06 8.77
N TYR A 162 -1.42 -8.03 8.76
CA TYR A 162 -2.23 -7.95 7.55
C TYR A 162 -2.99 -6.62 7.53
N LEU A 163 -3.36 -6.20 6.33
CA LEU A 163 -4.01 -4.93 6.14
C LEU A 163 -4.95 -4.99 4.96
N PHE A 164 -6.23 -4.71 5.21
CA PHE A 164 -7.26 -4.60 4.17
C PHE A 164 -7.74 -3.16 4.08
N TRP A 165 -8.08 -2.75 2.87
CA TRP A 165 -8.79 -1.50 2.67
C TRP A 165 -9.93 -1.72 1.68
N PRO A 166 -11.14 -1.97 2.22
CA PRO A 166 -12.32 -2.20 1.40
C PRO A 166 -12.64 -1.01 0.51
N ARG A 167 -13.13 -1.29 -0.69
CA ARG A 167 -13.64 -0.27 -1.60
C ARG A 167 -14.88 0.40 -0.98
N PRO A 168 -15.00 1.74 -1.00
CA PRO A 168 -16.19 2.45 -0.57
C PRO A 168 -17.45 1.96 -1.27
N VAL A 169 -18.56 1.93 -0.54
CA VAL A 169 -19.86 1.47 -1.04
C VAL A 169 -20.79 2.67 -1.19
N PRO A 170 -21.47 2.86 -2.33
CA PRO A 170 -22.42 3.95 -2.50
C PRO A 170 -23.60 3.81 -1.53
N ALA A 171 -23.99 4.93 -0.92
CA ALA A 171 -25.16 5.01 -0.06
C ALA A 171 -26.44 5.16 -0.89
N GLN A 172 -27.53 4.55 -0.43
CA GLN A 172 -28.83 4.74 -1.04
C GLN A 172 -29.38 6.15 -0.75
N PRO A 173 -30.29 6.69 -1.58
CA PRO A 173 -30.90 7.99 -1.31
C PRO A 173 -31.55 8.05 0.08
N GLY A 174 -31.15 9.03 0.89
CA GLY A 174 -31.64 9.22 2.26
C GLY A 174 -30.94 8.36 3.32
N GLU A 175 -30.06 7.45 2.91
CA GLU A 175 -29.27 6.63 3.82
C GLU A 175 -28.09 7.42 4.37
N THR A 176 -27.97 7.47 5.70
CA THR A 176 -26.92 8.22 6.39
C THR A 176 -26.03 7.35 7.26
N LEU A 177 -26.49 6.17 7.67
CA LEU A 177 -25.78 5.27 8.57
C LEU A 177 -26.03 3.82 8.15
N ARG A 178 -24.98 3.00 8.12
CA ARG A 178 -25.08 1.55 7.85
C ARG A 178 -24.10 0.77 8.72
N ILE A 179 -24.52 -0.41 9.17
CA ILE A 179 -23.65 -1.40 9.82
C ILE A 179 -23.17 -2.39 8.77
N PHE A 180 -21.86 -2.51 8.62
CA PHE A 180 -21.20 -3.50 7.78
C PHE A 180 -20.63 -4.60 8.64
N LYS A 181 -20.87 -5.85 8.22
CA LYS A 181 -20.34 -7.03 8.90
C LYS A 181 -19.33 -7.70 7.98
N PHE A 182 -18.14 -7.89 8.51
CA PHE A 182 -17.06 -8.59 7.84
C PHE A 182 -16.62 -9.79 8.65
N GLU A 183 -16.04 -10.75 7.97
CA GLU A 183 -15.41 -11.91 8.56
C GLU A 183 -13.96 -11.97 8.11
N LEU A 184 -13.04 -12.04 9.05
CA LEU A 184 -11.68 -12.45 8.78
C LEU A 184 -11.61 -13.97 8.83
N ALA A 185 -11.17 -14.57 7.74
CA ALA A 185 -11.01 -16.01 7.61
C ALA A 185 -9.54 -16.36 7.35
N VAL A 186 -9.04 -17.38 8.06
CA VAL A 186 -7.76 -18.03 7.79
C VAL A 186 -8.01 -19.53 7.67
N GLU A 187 -7.78 -20.03 6.46
CA GLU A 187 -7.91 -21.44 6.10
C GLU A 187 -6.53 -21.96 5.67
N ASP A 188 -5.80 -22.57 6.61
CA ASP A 188 -4.49 -23.16 6.35
C ASP A 188 -4.45 -24.59 6.92
N PRO A 189 -3.94 -25.60 6.19
CA PRO A 189 -3.89 -26.98 6.68
C PRO A 189 -3.11 -27.18 7.98
N ARG A 190 -2.17 -26.27 8.31
CA ARG A 190 -1.33 -26.35 9.51
C ARG A 190 -2.05 -25.94 10.79
N PHE A 191 -3.13 -25.17 10.68
CA PHE A 191 -3.81 -24.53 11.82
C PHE A 191 -5.30 -24.84 11.82
N GLU A 192 -5.94 -24.75 12.98
CA GLU A 192 -7.40 -24.73 13.06
C GLU A 192 -7.96 -23.52 12.28
N PRO A 193 -9.09 -23.68 11.56
CA PRO A 193 -9.74 -22.57 10.87
C PRO A 193 -10.07 -21.43 11.84
N LEU A 194 -9.68 -20.21 11.48
CA LEU A 194 -9.98 -19.01 12.25
C LEU A 194 -11.02 -18.18 11.51
N HIS A 195 -12.15 -17.92 12.17
CA HIS A 195 -13.19 -17.00 11.72
C HIS A 195 -13.40 -15.92 12.78
N TYR A 196 -13.17 -14.65 12.42
CA TYR A 196 -13.31 -13.52 13.33
C TYR A 196 -14.22 -12.44 12.75
N MET A 197 -15.32 -12.15 13.44
CA MET A 197 -16.32 -11.18 12.99
C MET A 197 -15.93 -9.75 13.36
N VAL A 198 -16.07 -8.84 12.40
CA VAL A 198 -15.82 -7.40 12.53
C VAL A 198 -17.10 -6.67 12.15
N GLU A 199 -17.57 -5.78 13.02
CA GLU A 199 -18.71 -4.90 12.71
C GLU A 199 -18.24 -3.45 12.67
N LEU A 200 -18.56 -2.75 11.58
CA LEU A 200 -18.26 -1.33 11.38
C LEU A 200 -19.55 -0.56 11.15
N THR A 201 -19.80 0.45 11.97
CA THR A 201 -20.90 1.40 11.76
C THR A 201 -20.35 2.63 11.07
N LEU A 202 -20.76 2.88 9.83
CA LEU A 202 -20.25 3.97 9.01
C LEU A 202 -21.33 4.98 8.67
N THR A 203 -20.93 6.25 8.58
CA THR A 203 -21.75 7.36 8.14
C THR A 203 -21.49 7.61 6.65
N ALA A 204 -22.52 7.92 5.88
CA ALA A 204 -22.39 8.23 4.46
C ALA A 204 -21.85 9.66 4.25
N GLU A 205 -20.77 9.79 3.50
CA GLU A 205 -20.05 11.05 3.21
C GLU A 205 -20.18 11.42 1.73
N ASN A 206 -20.03 12.70 1.39
CA ASN A 206 -20.25 13.17 0.01
C ASN A 206 -19.08 12.88 -0.95
N ASP A 207 -17.95 12.41 -0.42
CA ASP A 207 -16.72 12.21 -1.19
C ASP A 207 -16.34 10.73 -1.19
N PHE A 208 -15.81 10.27 -2.32
CA PHE A 208 -15.12 8.99 -2.40
C PHE A 208 -13.68 9.17 -1.90
N VAL A 209 -13.31 8.47 -0.83
CA VAL A 209 -11.96 8.58 -0.25
C VAL A 209 -11.07 7.46 -0.81
N ASP A 210 -10.08 7.85 -1.61
CA ASP A 210 -9.12 6.97 -2.28
C ASP A 210 -7.67 7.15 -1.80
N PHE A 211 -7.45 7.89 -0.71
CA PHE A 211 -6.16 8.02 -0.06
C PHE A 211 -6.14 7.42 1.36
N VAL A 212 -5.04 6.78 1.73
CA VAL A 212 -4.91 6.14 3.04
C VAL A 212 -4.82 7.21 4.14
N ASN A 213 -5.84 7.29 4.99
CA ASN A 213 -5.74 7.99 6.26
C ASN A 213 -5.19 7.04 7.34
N THR A 214 -3.91 7.19 7.68
CA THR A 214 -3.26 6.32 8.69
C THR A 214 -3.77 6.55 10.12
N THR A 215 -4.38 7.71 10.40
CA THR A 215 -4.96 8.02 11.71
C THR A 215 -6.37 7.48 11.91
N GLU A 216 -7.08 7.15 10.83
CA GLU A 216 -8.44 6.62 10.85
C GLU A 216 -8.45 5.13 10.47
N SER A 217 -7.58 4.34 11.13
CA SER A 217 -7.52 2.89 10.95
C SER A 217 -8.36 2.16 12.01
N TYR A 218 -9.06 1.11 11.59
CA TYR A 218 -9.70 0.18 12.49
C TYR A 218 -8.72 -0.93 12.86
N ARG A 219 -8.32 -0.99 14.13
CA ARG A 219 -7.33 -1.95 14.62
C ARG A 219 -8.00 -3.10 15.35
N ILE A 220 -7.79 -4.29 14.82
CA ILE A 220 -8.21 -5.55 15.42
C ILE A 220 -7.15 -5.96 16.44
N LYS A 221 -7.60 -6.55 17.55
CA LYS A 221 -6.69 -7.14 18.54
C LYS A 221 -5.89 -8.28 17.89
N ASP A 222 -4.73 -8.59 18.47
CA ASP A 222 -3.96 -9.74 18.00
C ASP A 222 -4.82 -11.00 18.03
N LEU A 223 -4.80 -11.72 16.91
CA LEU A 223 -5.47 -13.01 16.75
C LEU A 223 -4.42 -14.11 16.77
N TYR A 224 -4.82 -15.29 17.26
CA TYR A 224 -3.92 -16.41 17.46
C TYR A 224 -4.39 -17.61 16.64
N LEU A 225 -3.45 -18.22 15.91
CA LEU A 225 -3.66 -19.46 15.17
C LEU A 225 -3.15 -20.62 16.01
N PHE A 226 -4.00 -21.61 16.26
CA PHE A 226 -3.60 -22.81 17.01
C PHE A 226 -3.30 -23.93 16.02
N PRO A 227 -2.13 -24.61 16.14
CA PRO A 227 -1.83 -25.78 15.33
C PRO A 227 -2.90 -26.85 15.50
N ARG A 228 -3.18 -27.63 14.45
CA ARG A 228 -4.06 -28.79 14.59
C ARG A 228 -3.36 -29.87 15.40
N ASP A 229 -4.10 -30.53 16.28
CA ASP A 229 -3.60 -31.64 17.12
C ASP A 229 -3.15 -32.89 16.30
N ASP A 230 -3.40 -32.90 14.99
CA ASP A 230 -3.19 -34.05 14.10
C ASP A 230 -1.83 -34.05 13.35
N LEU A 231 -0.83 -33.25 13.78
CA LEU A 231 0.53 -33.20 13.21
C LEU A 231 1.64 -33.54 14.21
#